data_AF-M8DPW4-F1
#
_entry.id   AF-M8DPW4-F1
#
_cell.length_a   1.000
_cell.length_b   1.000
_cell.length_c   1.000
_cell.angle_alpha   90.00
_cell.angle_beta   90.00
_cell.angle_gamma   90.00
#
_symmetry.space_group_name_H-M   'P 1'
#
loop_
_entity.id
_entity.type
_entity.pdbx_description
1 polymer ?
#
loop_
_entity_poly.entity_id
_entity_poly.type
_entity_poly.pdbx_seq_one_letter_code
_entity_poly.pdbx_strand_id
1 'polypeptide(L)' 'MFHIGNCVVYALDGTRGIVLEVTDDRCHVLWEDYFVSWEKKELLKVDEELTKKQMIRTSSNVSHPLL' A
#
# COMPACT_ATOMS: atom_id res chain seq x y z
N MET A 1 0.86 -11.11 1.63
CA MET A 1 1.39 -10.91 0.27
C MET A 1 1.24 -9.43 -0.05
N PHE A 2 2.27 -8.76 -0.57
CA PHE A 2 2.23 -7.32 -0.81
C PHE A 2 1.51 -7.00 -2.12
N HIS A 3 0.66 -5.98 -2.07
CA HIS A 3 -0.07 -5.44 -3.21
C HIS A 3 0.05 -3.91 -3.20
N ILE A 4 -0.05 -3.30 -4.38
CA ILE A 4 -0.16 -1.84 -4.50
C ILE A 4 -1.36 -1.35 -3.67
N GLY A 5 -1.14 -0.28 -2.90
CA GLY A 5 -2.13 0.28 -1.97
C GLY A 5 -2.16 -0.39 -0.59
N ASN A 6 -1.41 -1.48 -0.35
CA ASN A 6 -1.26 -2.01 1.01
C ASN A 6 -0.54 -0.99 1.90
N CYS A 7 -1.08 -0.80 3.09
CA CYS A 7 -0.38 -0.14 4.17
C CYS A 7 0.65 -1.12 4.75
N VAL A 8 1.87 -0.62 4.98
CA VAL A 8 2.98 -1.39 5.53
C VAL A 8 3.62 -0.67 6.70
N VAL A 9 4.21 -1.45 7.59
CA VAL A 9 5.00 -0.99 8.73
C VAL A 9 6.42 -1.50 8.55
N TYR A 10 7.40 -0.61 8.67
CA TYR A 10 8.81 -0.97 8.65
C TYR A 10 9.19 -1.66 9.97
N ALA A 11 9.82 -2.83 9.87
CA ALA A 11 10.04 -3.70 11.02
C ALA A 11 11.08 -3.14 12.01
N LEU A 12 11.97 -2.25 11.57
CA LEU A 12 13.07 -1.72 12.39
C LEU A 12 12.63 -0.61 13.34
N ASP A 13 11.78 0.31 12.89
CA ASP A 13 11.42 1.52 13.62
C ASP A 13 9.90 1.73 13.77
N GLY A 14 9.08 0.95 13.08
CA GLY A 14 7.63 1.07 13.10
C GLY A 14 7.05 2.16 12.18
N THR A 15 7.89 2.78 11.34
CA THR A 15 7.47 3.80 10.38
C THR A 15 6.44 3.22 9.40
N ARG A 16 5.40 3.99 9.08
CA ARG A 16 4.30 3.55 8.23
C ARG A 16 4.43 4.08 6.82
N GLY A 17 3.98 3.27 5.86
CA GLY A 17 3.96 3.66 4.47
C GLY A 17 2.90 2.93 3.65
N ILE A 18 2.83 3.28 2.37
CA ILE A 18 1.90 2.72 1.39
C ILE A 18 2.71 2.16 0.23
N VAL A 19 2.42 0.93 -0.16
CA VAL A 19 3.05 0.28 -1.31
C VAL A 19 2.57 0.92 -2.61
N LEU A 20 3.49 1.44 -3.42
CA LEU A 20 3.24 2.00 -4.74
C LEU A 20 3.51 0.99 -5.86
N GLU A 21 4.49 0.10 -5.65
CA GLU A 21 4.92 -0.91 -6.63
C GLU A 21 5.51 -2.14 -5.92
N VAL A 22 5.46 -3.31 -6.56
CA VAL A 22 5.98 -4.58 -6.02
C VAL A 22 6.83 -5.28 -7.09
N THR A 23 8.06 -5.65 -6.73
CA THR A 23 8.94 -6.53 -7.51
C THR A 23 9.09 -7.88 -6.79
N ASP A 24 9.99 -8.76 -7.25
CA ASP A 24 10.18 -10.07 -6.65
C ASP A 24 10.65 -10.00 -5.18
N ASP A 25 11.64 -9.16 -4.86
CA ASP A 25 12.26 -9.06 -3.54
C ASP A 25 11.91 -7.77 -2.77
N ARG A 26 11.34 -6.77 -3.44
CA ARG A 26 11.15 -5.42 -2.88
C ARG A 26 9.76 -4.85 -3.11
N CYS A 27 9.44 -3.84 -2.32
CA CYS A 27 8.29 -2.96 -2.50
C CYS A 27 8.79 -1.51 -2.59
N HIS A 28 8.22 -0.74 -3.50
CA HIS A 28 8.40 0.70 -3.56
C HIS A 28 7.37 1.33 -2.62
N VAL A 29 7.81 2.05 -1.59
CA VAL A 29 6.95 2.50 -0.50
C VAL A 29 7.01 4.02 -0.39
N LEU A 30 5.85 4.66 -0.29
CA LEU A 30 5.70 6.04 0.15
C LEU A 30 5.55 6.07 1.68
N TRP A 31 6.43 6.76 2.36
CA TRP A 31 6.47 6.87 3.82
C TRP A 31 5.66 8.08 4.32
N GLU A 32 5.36 8.10 5.62
CA GLU A 32 4.59 9.16 6.28
C GLU A 32 5.27 10.55 6.25
N ASP A 33 6.58 10.60 6.05
CA ASP A 33 7.37 11.82 5.85
C ASP A 33 7.47 12.26 4.38
N TYR A 34 6.70 11.62 3.49
CA TYR A 34 6.69 11.79 2.04
C TYR A 34 7.96 11.33 1.32
N PHE A 35 8.90 10.69 2.01
CA PHE A 35 10.02 10.03 1.37
C PHE A 35 9.54 8.77 0.63
N VAL A 36 10.24 8.41 -0.46
CA VAL A 36 9.92 7.23 -1.26
C VAL A 36 11.18 6.38 -1.40
N SER A 37 11.10 5.09 -1.03
CA SER A 37 12.22 4.16 -1.13
C SER A 37 11.80 2.75 -1.53
N TRP A 38 12.78 1.98 -2.00
CA TRP A 38 12.64 0.55 -2.26
C TRP A 38 13.09 -0.26 -1.05
N GLU A 39 12.15 -0.93 -0.39
CA GLU A 39 12.45 -1.77 0.78
C GLU A 39 12.29 -3.25 0.48
N LYS A 40 13.14 -4.05 1.13
CA LYS A 40 13.04 -5.50 1.06
C LYS A 40 11.76 -5.98 1.74
N LYS A 41 11.08 -6.94 1.12
CA LYS A 41 9.84 -7.54 1.67
C LYS A 41 10.01 -8.10 3.09
N GLU A 42 11.19 -8.61 3.42
CA GLU A 42 11.52 -9.17 4.75
C GLU A 42 11.51 -8.12 5.88
N LEU A 43 11.68 -6.84 5.53
CA LEU A 43 11.68 -5.71 6.48
C LEU A 43 10.30 -5.06 6.60
N LEU A 44 9.30 -5.52 5.83
CA LEU A 44 7.97 -4.95 5.79
C LEU A 44 6.95 -5.89 6.41
N LYS A 45 5.99 -5.32 7.14
CA LYS A 45 4.79 -6.01 7.62
C LYS A 45 3.57 -5.32 7.07
N VAL A 46 2.66 -6.07 6.43
CA VAL A 46 1.39 -5.52 5.95
C VAL A 46 0.49 -5.22 7.15
N ASP A 47 -0.07 -4.01 7.21
CA ASP A 47 -1.12 -3.62 8.14
C ASP A 47 -2.48 -3.73 7.43
N GLU A 48 -3.11 -4.89 7.58
CA GLU A 48 -4.40 -5.21 6.97
C GLU A 48 -5.52 -4.30 7.49
N GLU A 49 -5.46 -3.89 8.75
CA GLU A 49 -6.49 -3.05 9.36
C GLU A 49 -6.40 -1.61 8.85
N LEU A 50 -5.19 -1.07 8.70
CA LEU A 50 -4.99 0.24 8.12
C LEU A 50 -5.33 0.24 6.62
N THR A 51 -4.96 -0.82 5.90
CA THR A 51 -5.30 -0.99 4.47
C THR A 51 -6.82 -0.94 4.25
N LYS A 52 -7.61 -1.63 5.08
CA LYS A 52 -9.09 -1.59 5.00
C LYS A 52 -9.67 -0.20 5.28
N LYS A 53 -9.08 0.55 6.22
CA LYS A 53 -9.55 1.90 6.59
C LYS A 53 -9.27 2.94 5.50
N GLN A 54 -8.18 2.79 4.75
CA GLN A 54 -7.85 3.70 3.64
C GLN A 54 -8.61 3.39 2.36
N MET A 55 -9.12 2.17 2.20
CA MET A 55 -9.89 1.78 1.03
C MET A 55 -11.20 2.58 0.99
N ILE A 56 -11.22 3.65 0.19
CA ILE A 56 -12.46 4.36 -0.14
C ILE A 56 -13.36 3.35 -0.84
N ARG A 57 -14.40 2.87 -0.16
CA ARG A 57 -15.45 2.05 -0.77
C ARG A 57 -16.27 2.93 -1.71
N THR A 58 -15.78 3.21 -2.91
CA THR A 58 -16.62 3.72 -3.98
C THR A 58 -17.48 2.56 -4.48
N SER A 59 -18.77 2.57 -4.15
CA SER A 59 -19.75 1.80 -4.93
C SER A 59 -19.83 2.42 -6.32
N SER A 60 -19.05 1.88 -7.25
CA SER A 60 -19.08 2.28 -8.65
C SER A 60 -20.35 1.73 -9.31
N ASN A 61 -21.50 2.37 -9.09
CA ASN A 61 -22.62 2.32 -10.02
C ASN A 61 -22.28 3.21 -11.23
N VAL A 62 -21.30 2.78 -12.02
CA VAL A 62 -21.03 3.44 -13.30
C VAL A 62 -21.94 2.79 -14.33
N SER A 63 -23.21 3.22 -14.34
CA SER A 63 -24.12 2.96 -15.45
C SER A 63 -23.59 3.70 -16.67
N HIS A 64 -22.87 3.03 -17.56
CA HIS A 64 -22.62 3.56 -18.91
C HIS A 64 -23.94 3.48 -19.69
N PRO A 65 -24.54 4.58 -20.15
CA PRO A 65 -25.50 4.51 -21.23
C PRO A 65 -24.69 4.28 -22.51
N LEU A 66 -24.78 3.07 -23.08
CA LEU A 66 -24.40 2.85 -24.47
C LEU A 66 -25.40 3.63 -25.32
N LEU A 67 -24.90 4.71 -25.93
CA LEU A 67 -25.55 5.38 -27.07
C LEU A 67 -25.57 4.43 -28.27
#